data_AF-A0A3R9IX36-F1
#
_entry.id   AF-A0A3R9IX36-F1
#
_cell.length_a   1.000
_cell.length_b   1.000
_cell.length_c   1.000
_cell.angle_alpha   90.00
_cell.angle_beta   90.00
_cell.angle_gamma   90.00
#
_symmetry.space_group_name_H-M   'P 1'
#
loop_
_entity.id
_entity.type
_entity.pdbx_description
1 polymer ?
#
loop_
_entity_poly.entity_id
_entity_poly.type
_entity_poly.pdbx_seq_one_letter_code
_entity_poly.pdbx_strand_id
1 'polypeptide(L)' 'MELSEALNFVDSLGLDEKTINFSEFTDEQLLKTSITLDLLSLDEAKAFELELNKRQLTEKYFLMRKSKT' A
#
# COMPACT_ATOMS: atom_id res chain seq x y z
N MET A 1 1.49 26.24 -23.84
CA MET A 1 1.56 25.53 -22.54
C MET A 1 3.02 25.32 -22.26
N GLU A 2 3.53 26.11 -21.33
CA GLU A 2 4.91 25.99 -20.87
C GLU A 2 5.01 24.76 -19.97
N LEU A 3 6.14 24.04 -20.01
CA LEU A 3 6.37 22.83 -19.19
C LEU A 3 6.16 23.13 -17.69
N SER A 4 6.46 24.36 -17.29
CA SER A 4 6.27 24.93 -15.95
C SER A 4 4.80 24.96 -15.52
N GLU A 5 3.87 25.23 -16.44
CA GLU A 5 2.44 25.21 -16.16
C GLU A 5 1.93 23.77 -15.98
N ALA A 6 2.47 22.82 -16.74
CA ALA A 6 2.13 21.40 -16.60
C ALA A 6 2.64 20.81 -15.26
N LEU A 7 3.84 21.19 -14.82
CA LEU A 7 4.39 20.76 -13.53
C LEU A 7 3.63 21.38 -12.34
N ASN A 8 3.34 22.69 -12.39
CA ASN A 8 2.54 23.35 -11.37
C ASN A 8 1.12 22.77 -11.27
N PHE A 9 0.53 22.33 -12.39
CA PHE A 9 -0.76 21.64 -12.37
C PHE A 9 -0.66 20.30 -11.65
N VAL A 10 0.37 19.50 -11.93
CA VAL A 10 0.61 18.21 -11.24
C VAL A 10 0.83 18.39 -9.75
N ASP A 11 1.61 19.39 -9.33
CA ASP A 11 1.81 19.71 -7.90
C ASP A 11 0.52 20.22 -7.24
N SER A 12 -0.33 20.95 -7.98
CA SER A 12 -1.62 21.45 -7.49
C SER A 12 -2.71 20.39 -7.36
N LEU A 13 -2.53 19.21 -7.99
CA LEU A 13 -3.49 18.10 -7.90
C LEU A 13 -3.53 17.49 -6.50
N GLY A 14 -2.67 17.92 -5.56
CA GLY A 14 -2.65 17.39 -4.22
C GLY A 14 -2.46 15.87 -4.26
N LEU A 15 -1.60 15.41 -5.18
CA LEU A 15 -1.07 14.04 -5.20
C LEU A 15 -0.08 13.85 -4.05
N ASP A 16 -0.40 14.40 -2.86
CA ASP A 16 -0.14 13.68 -1.62
C ASP A 16 -0.91 12.37 -1.78
N GLU A 17 -0.31 11.42 -2.51
CA GLU A 17 -0.49 10.00 -2.24
C GLU A 17 -0.25 9.90 -0.74
N LYS A 18 -1.35 9.92 0.02
CA LYS A 18 -1.32 9.62 1.44
C LYS A 18 -0.82 8.20 1.51
N THR A 19 0.50 8.09 1.57
CA THR A 19 1.23 6.84 1.70
C THR A 19 0.56 6.11 2.84
N ILE A 20 -0.11 5.01 2.52
CA ILE A 20 -0.90 4.30 3.52
C ILE A 20 0.09 3.86 4.62
N ASN A 21 -0.07 4.42 5.81
CA ASN A 21 0.81 4.09 6.93
C ASN A 21 0.38 2.76 7.55
N PHE A 22 0.91 1.66 7.01
CA PHE A 22 0.64 0.32 7.51
C PHE A 22 1.09 0.09 8.96
N SER A 23 1.94 0.96 9.52
CA SER A 23 2.34 0.88 10.93
C SER A 23 1.16 1.07 11.88
N GLU A 24 0.15 1.84 11.48
CA GLU A 24 -1.05 2.10 12.29
C GLU A 24 -2.08 0.96 12.18
N PHE A 25 -1.87 0.03 11.25
CA PHE A 25 -2.81 -1.06 11.04
C PHE A 25 -2.65 -2.11 12.14
N THR A 26 -3.78 -2.69 12.54
CA THR A 26 -3.79 -3.88 13.38
C THR A 26 -3.47 -5.13 12.56
N ASP A 27 -3.04 -6.20 13.22
CA ASP A 27 -2.69 -7.46 12.56
C ASP A 27 -3.88 -8.03 11.75
N GLU A 28 -5.11 -7.91 12.25
CA GLU A 28 -6.31 -8.30 11.51
C GLU A 28 -6.57 -7.42 10.28
N GLN A 29 -6.31 -6.12 10.37
CA GLN A 29 -6.46 -5.22 9.23
C GLN A 29 -5.41 -5.52 8.17
N LEU A 30 -4.15 -5.72 8.56
CA LEU A 30 -3.09 -6.16 7.64
C LEU A 30 -3.46 -7.47 6.94
N LEU A 31 -4.02 -8.44 7.67
CA LEU A 31 -4.43 -9.72 7.08
C LEU A 31 -5.63 -9.61 6.13
N LYS A 32 -6.51 -8.61 6.32
CA LYS A 32 -7.66 -8.33 5.46
C LYS A 32 -7.31 -7.47 4.24
N THR A 33 -6.29 -6.60 4.35
CA THR A 33 -5.83 -5.73 3.25
C THR A 33 -5.49 -6.58 2.04
N SER A 34 -5.92 -6.17 0.85
CA SER A 34 -5.62 -6.85 -0.39
C SER A 34 -4.61 -6.11 -1.22
N ILE A 35 -3.41 -6.69 -1.34
CA ILE A 35 -2.34 -6.18 -2.23
C ILE A 35 -2.88 -5.88 -3.63
N THR A 36 -3.83 -6.68 -4.14
CA THR A 36 -4.39 -6.55 -5.48
C THR A 36 -5.52 -5.54 -5.64
N LEU A 37 -6.00 -4.93 -4.55
CA LEU A 37 -7.17 -4.02 -4.58
C LEU A 37 -6.93 -2.69 -3.84
N ASP A 38 -6.10 -2.71 -2.79
CA ASP A 38 -5.92 -1.59 -1.84
C ASP A 38 -4.52 -0.93 -1.92
N LEU A 39 -3.57 -1.51 -2.65
CA LEU A 39 -2.22 -0.96 -2.82
C LEU A 39 -2.11 -0.40 -4.24
N LEU A 40 -2.04 0.92 -4.34
CA LEU A 40 -2.11 1.68 -5.59
C LEU A 40 -0.72 1.88 -6.21
N SER A 41 0.35 1.72 -5.43
CA SER A 41 1.74 1.88 -5.90
C SER A 41 2.70 0.77 -5.45
N LEU A 42 3.82 0.67 -6.17
CA LEU A 42 4.88 -0.32 -5.92
C LEU A 42 5.57 -0.06 -4.57
N ASP A 43 5.60 1.20 -4.12
CA ASP A 43 6.17 1.59 -2.83
C ASP A 43 5.23 1.26 -1.66
N GLU A 44 3.92 1.39 -1.85
CA GLU A 44 2.93 0.90 -0.88
C GLU A 44 2.96 -0.62 -0.74
N ALA A 45 3.14 -1.34 -1.86
CA ALA A 45 3.31 -2.79 -1.85
C ALA A 45 4.52 -3.24 -1.03
N LYS A 46 5.66 -2.55 -1.21
CA LYS A 46 6.88 -2.80 -0.42
C LYS A 46 6.68 -2.45 1.06
N ALA A 47 6.03 -1.33 1.37
CA ALA A 47 5.77 -0.92 2.75
C ALA A 47 4.85 -1.91 3.48
N PHE A 48 3.82 -2.41 2.78
CA PHE A 48 2.92 -3.43 3.30
C PHE A 48 3.63 -4.78 3.52
N GLU A 49 4.45 -5.23 2.56
CA GLU A 49 5.26 -6.45 2.71
C GLU A 49 6.25 -6.33 3.87
N LEU A 50 6.88 -5.17 4.04
CA LEU A 50 7.80 -4.90 5.15
C LEU A 50 7.09 -4.98 6.50
N GLU A 51 5.89 -4.41 6.63
CA GLU A 51 5.13 -4.45 7.88
C GLU A 51 4.59 -5.85 8.18
N LEU A 52 4.15 -6.60 7.17
CA LEU A 52 3.80 -8.02 7.32
C LEU A 52 4.99 -8.85 7.80
N ASN A 53 6.18 -8.62 7.24
CA ASN A 53 7.39 -9.35 7.60
C ASN A 53 7.85 -8.99 9.02
N LYS A 54 7.81 -7.71 9.39
CA LYS A 54 8.14 -7.22 10.74
C LYS A 54 7.29 -7.86 11.82
N ARG A 55 6.01 -8.12 11.54
CA ARG A 55 5.07 -8.78 12.46
C ARG A 55 4.97 -10.29 12.27
N GLN A 56 5.81 -10.88 11.40
CA GLN A 56 5.79 -12.31 11.04
C GLN A 56 4.43 -12.81 10.55
N LEU A 57 3.62 -11.92 9.96
CA LEU A 57 2.28 -12.22 9.46
C LEU A 57 2.30 -12.68 8.00
N THR A 58 3.45 -12.59 7.31
CA THR A 58 3.61 -12.94 5.90
C THR A 58 3.09 -14.35 5.59
N GLU A 59 3.51 -15.35 6.36
CA GLU A 59 3.08 -16.74 6.13
C GLU A 59 1.58 -16.91 6.36
N LYS A 60 1.04 -16.32 7.43
CA LYS A 60 -0.40 -16.34 7.74
C LYS A 60 -1.23 -15.65 6.67
N TYR A 61 -0.75 -14.52 6.15
CA TYR A 61 -1.35 -13.78 5.05
C TYR A 61 -1.40 -14.62 3.76
N PHE A 62 -0.29 -15.26 3.40
CA PHE A 62 -0.24 -16.15 2.23
C PHE A 62 -1.12 -17.39 2.38
N LEU A 63 -1.14 -18.01 3.57
CA LEU A 63 -1.99 -19.17 3.85
C LEU A 63 -3.48 -18.82 3.74
N MET A 64 -3.91 -17.69 4.31
CA MET A 64 -5.31 -17.22 4.19
C MET A 64 -5.74 -17.01 2.74
N ARG A 65 -4.82 -16.59 1.85
CA ARG A 65 -5.11 -16.40 0.43
C ARG A 65 -5.01 -17.68 -0.39
N LYS A 66 -4.10 -18.59 -0.04
CA LYS A 66 -3.99 -19.92 -0.68
C LYS A 66 -5.20 -20.81 -0.37
N SER A 67 -5.73 -20.75 0.84
CA SER A 67 -6.88 -21.57 1.28
C SER A 67 -8.22 -21.18 0.65
N LYS A 68 -8.25 -20.20 -0.26
CA LYS A 68 -9.46 -19.80 -1.02
C LYS A 68 -9.62 -20.53 -2.37
N THR A 69 -8.85 -21.60 -2.61
CA THR A 69 -8.95 -22.42 -3.83
C THR A 69 -9.68 -23.72 -3.55
#